data_AF-A0A7V6B5E0-F1
#
_entry.id   AF-A0A7V6B5E0-F1
#
_cell.length_a   1.000
_cell.length_b   1.000
_cell.length_c   1.000
_cell.angle_alpha   90.00
_cell.angle_beta   90.00
_cell.angle_gamma   90.00
#
_symmetry.space_group_name_H-M   'P 1'
#
loop_
_entity.id
_entity.type
_entity.pdbx_description
1 polymer ?
#
loop_
_entity_poly.entity_id
_entity_poly.type
_entity_poly.pdbx_seq_one_letter_code
_entity_poly.pdbx_strand_id
1 'polypeptide(L)'
;MQAFRLADRVFFSKVLEKPDGLRPEEKLDLGKLCEDINALGVKAQVIENMDELAMEVAKEAMPHDIILAMSGRDFQGVHHKILANLEKIWDAKRDS
;
A
#
# COMPACT_ATOMS: atom_id res chain seq x y z
N MET A 1 -9.05 -11.34 -11.25
CA MET A 1 -7.79 -10.81 -10.71
C MET A 1 -7.12 -11.85 -9.83
N GLN A 2 -6.08 -12.54 -10.31
CA GLN A 2 -5.36 -13.55 -9.50
C GLN A 2 -4.14 -12.98 -8.75
N ALA A 3 -3.60 -11.84 -9.20
CA ALA A 3 -2.34 -11.28 -8.71
C ALA A 3 -2.32 -10.93 -7.22
N PHE A 4 -3.44 -10.50 -6.65
CA PHE A 4 -3.53 -10.05 -5.24
C PHE A 4 -4.13 -11.09 -4.29
N ARG A 5 -4.50 -12.26 -4.80
CA ARG A 5 -5.28 -13.26 -4.04
C ARG A 5 -4.52 -13.84 -2.84
N LEU A 6 -3.20 -13.84 -2.89
CA LEU A 6 -2.34 -14.39 -1.83
C LEU A 6 -1.99 -13.37 -0.75
N ALA A 7 -2.37 -12.09 -0.90
CA ALA A 7 -2.13 -11.07 0.09
C ALA A 7 -3.32 -10.98 1.05
N ASP A 8 -3.06 -10.87 2.35
CA ASP A 8 -4.10 -10.59 3.36
C ASP A 8 -4.51 -9.12 3.36
N ARG A 9 -3.53 -8.24 3.05
CA ARG A 9 -3.65 -6.78 3.01
C ARG A 9 -3.04 -6.22 1.74
N VAL A 10 -3.73 -5.28 1.11
CA VAL A 10 -3.22 -4.51 -0.04
C VAL A 10 -3.45 -3.02 0.19
N PHE A 11 -2.43 -2.22 -0.09
CA PHE A 11 -2.50 -0.76 -0.01
C PHE A 11 -2.08 -0.18 -1.36
N PHE A 12 -2.87 0.74 -1.88
CA PHE A 12 -2.54 1.50 -3.09
C PHE A 12 -2.28 2.95 -2.74
N SER A 13 -1.22 3.53 -3.31
CA SER A 13 -1.04 4.99 -3.29
C SER A 13 -1.85 5.65 -4.42
N LYS A 14 -1.90 6.98 -4.42
CA LYS A 14 -2.39 7.75 -5.56
C LYS A 14 -1.71 7.31 -6.87
N VAL A 15 -2.49 7.17 -7.96
CA VAL A 15 -1.96 6.94 -9.30
C VAL A 15 -1.14 8.14 -9.73
N LEU A 16 0.07 7.90 -10.24
CA LEU A 16 0.88 8.96 -10.82
C LEU A 16 0.28 9.36 -12.17
N GLU A 17 -0.39 10.52 -12.21
CA GLU A 17 -0.87 11.09 -13.44
C GLU A 17 0.31 11.50 -14.33
N LYS A 18 0.43 10.85 -15.48
CA LYS A 18 1.38 11.20 -16.53
C LYS A 18 0.59 11.57 -17.78
N PRO A 19 1.12 12.43 -18.66
CA PRO A 19 0.59 12.59 -20.00
C PRO A 19 0.86 11.29 -20.78
N ASP A 20 -0.05 10.34 -20.67
CA ASP A 20 -0.03 9.02 -21.30
C ASP A 20 -1.00 8.94 -22.50
N GLY A 21 -1.74 10.01 -22.77
CA GLY A 21 -2.70 10.09 -23.87
C GLY A 21 -3.96 9.26 -23.65
N LEU A 22 -4.15 8.69 -22.45
CA LEU A 22 -5.31 7.86 -22.13
C LEU A 22 -6.56 8.72 -21.94
N ARG A 23 -7.69 8.25 -22.48
CA ARG A 23 -8.98 8.86 -22.20
C ARG A 23 -9.39 8.59 -20.74
N PRO A 24 -10.25 9.42 -20.13
CA PRO A 24 -10.68 9.23 -18.75
C PRO A 24 -11.24 7.83 -18.47
N GLU A 25 -11.91 7.20 -19.44
CA GLU A 25 -12.49 5.85 -19.29
C GLU A 25 -11.44 4.73 -19.34
N GLU A 26 -10.24 5.03 -19.85
CA GLU A 26 -9.11 4.11 -19.94
C GLU A 26 -8.17 4.23 -18.73
N LYS A 27 -8.38 5.26 -17.89
CA LYS A 27 -7.61 5.45 -16.66
C LYS A 27 -8.00 4.41 -15.62
N LEU A 28 -6.99 3.96 -14.87
CA LEU A 28 -7.20 3.04 -13.76
C LEU A 28 -8.00 3.72 -12.66
N ASP A 29 -9.19 3.18 -12.38
CA ASP A 29 -9.98 3.53 -11.21
C ASP A 29 -9.53 2.65 -10.03
N LEU A 30 -8.73 3.22 -9.13
CA LEU A 30 -8.25 2.52 -7.94
C LEU A 30 -9.38 2.21 -6.95
N GLY A 31 -10.44 3.01 -6.92
CA GLY A 31 -11.59 2.76 -6.05
C GLY A 31 -12.28 1.48 -6.47
N LYS A 32 -12.62 1.37 -7.76
CA LYS A 32 -13.20 0.15 -8.34
C LYS A 32 -12.27 -1.05 -8.22
N LEU A 33 -10.96 -0.86 -8.41
CA LEU A 33 -9.98 -1.93 -8.21
C LEU A 33 -9.98 -2.45 -6.77
N CYS A 34 -10.02 -1.55 -5.78
CA CYS A 34 -10.11 -1.93 -4.37
C CYS A 34 -11.42 -2.66 -4.08
N GLU A 35 -12.56 -2.20 -4.61
CA GLU A 35 -13.84 -2.90 -4.49
C GLU A 35 -13.78 -4.32 -5.05
N ASP A 36 -13.21 -4.49 -6.25
CA ASP A 36 -13.05 -5.81 -6.89
C ASP A 36 -12.12 -6.73 -6.07
N ILE A 37 -11.05 -6.22 -5.47
CA ILE A 37 -10.16 -7.01 -4.59
C ILE A 37 -10.87 -7.37 -3.29
N ASN A 38 -11.60 -6.42 -2.69
CA ASN A 38 -12.38 -6.63 -1.47
C ASN A 38 -13.46 -7.70 -1.67
N ALA A 39 -14.12 -7.73 -2.84
CA ALA A 39 -15.09 -8.75 -3.20
C ALA A 39 -14.48 -10.17 -3.27
N LEU A 40 -13.16 -10.29 -3.43
CA LEU A 40 -12.42 -11.56 -3.40
C LEU A 40 -11.96 -11.97 -1.99
N GLY A 41 -12.31 -11.19 -0.95
CA GLY A 41 -11.99 -11.47 0.45
C GLY A 41 -10.65 -10.91 0.92
N VAL A 42 -9.92 -10.18 0.08
CA VAL A 42 -8.64 -9.53 0.42
C VAL A 42 -8.91 -8.09 0.82
N LYS A 43 -8.29 -7.59 1.90
CA LYS A 43 -8.52 -6.21 2.37
C LYS A 43 -7.64 -5.21 1.62
N ALA A 44 -8.22 -4.53 0.64
CA ALA A 44 -7.60 -3.49 -0.16
C ALA A 44 -8.13 -2.09 0.18
N GLN A 45 -7.22 -1.12 0.28
CA GLN A 45 -7.57 0.30 0.45
C GLN A 45 -6.62 1.22 -0.31
N VAL A 46 -7.11 2.41 -0.64
CA VAL A 46 -6.32 3.50 -1.22
C VAL A 46 -5.98 4.50 -0.13
N ILE A 47 -4.69 4.83 0.01
CA ILE A 47 -4.20 5.91 0.88
C ILE A 47 -3.34 6.82 0.01
N GLU A 48 -3.83 8.02 -0.28
CA GLU A 48 -3.18 8.91 -1.25
C GLU A 48 -1.83 9.46 -0.75
N ASN A 49 -1.75 9.76 0.54
CA ASN A 49 -0.56 10.29 1.17
C ASN A 49 0.42 9.14 1.48
N MET A 50 1.65 9.25 0.98
CA MET A 50 2.67 8.20 1.16
C MET A 50 3.10 8.03 2.62
N ASP A 51 3.18 9.10 3.40
CA ASP A 51 3.57 9.02 4.81
C ASP A 51 2.47 8.35 5.64
N GLU A 52 1.21 8.65 5.35
CA GLU A 52 0.07 7.97 5.97
C GLU A 52 0.02 6.50 5.58
N LEU A 53 0.24 6.18 4.30
CA LEU A 53 0.27 4.80 3.82
C LEU A 53 1.38 4.00 4.52
N ALA A 54 2.60 4.55 4.57
CA ALA A 54 3.72 3.89 5.21
C ALA A 54 3.51 3.69 6.72
N MET A 55 2.87 4.66 7.39
CA MET A 55 2.49 4.54 8.79
C MET A 55 1.43 3.46 9.00
N GLU A 56 0.41 3.40 8.15
CA GLU A 56 -0.66 2.40 8.28
C GLU A 56 -0.14 0.98 8.07
N VAL A 57 0.71 0.78 7.06
CA VAL A 57 1.40 -0.50 6.86
C VAL A 57 2.21 -0.90 8.09
N ALA A 58 2.96 0.03 8.68
CA ALA A 58 3.78 -0.26 9.86
C ALA A 58 2.95 -0.56 11.12
N LYS A 59 1.78 0.05 11.27
CA LYS A 59 0.85 -0.23 12.39
C LYS A 59 0.22 -1.61 12.30
N GLU A 60 -0.14 -2.02 11.09
CA GLU A 60 -0.77 -3.33 10.85
C GLU A 60 0.23 -4.49 10.85
N ALA A 61 1.51 -4.21 10.64
CA ALA A 61 2.56 -5.21 10.60
C ALA A 61 2.73 -5.95 11.94
N MET A 62 2.75 -7.28 11.83
CA MET A 62 2.98 -8.21 12.93
C MET A 62 4.30 -8.96 12.74
N PRO A 63 4.89 -9.52 13.81
CA PRO A 63 6.01 -10.45 13.67
C PRO A 63 5.64 -11.58 12.69
N HIS A 64 6.58 -11.92 11.80
CA HIS A 64 6.44 -12.91 10.72
C HIS A 64 5.65 -12.47 9.48
N ASP A 65 5.16 -11.22 9.42
CA ASP A 65 4.59 -10.68 8.19
C ASP A 65 5.67 -10.43 7.13
N ILE A 66 5.29 -10.63 5.87
CA ILE A 66 6.11 -10.27 4.70
C ILE A 66 5.48 -9.06 4.04
N ILE A 67 6.18 -7.91 4.14
CA ILE A 67 5.74 -6.67 3.49
C ILE A 67 6.43 -6.56 2.13
N LEU A 68 5.64 -6.67 1.06
CA LEU A 68 6.10 -6.45 -0.30
C LEU A 68 5.68 -5.07 -0.81
N ALA A 69 6.63 -4.15 -0.92
CA ALA A 69 6.40 -2.86 -1.57
C ALA A 69 6.70 -2.98 -3.08
N MET A 70 5.64 -3.14 -3.87
CA MET A 70 5.73 -3.16 -5.34
C MET A 70 5.64 -1.74 -5.87
N SER A 71 6.73 -1.22 -6.42
CA SER A 71 6.76 0.16 -6.86
C SER A 71 7.59 0.39 -8.11
N GLY A 72 7.26 1.45 -8.85
CA GLY A 72 8.04 1.92 -9.98
C GLY A 72 9.00 3.03 -9.55
N ARG A 73 10.31 2.83 -9.82
CA ARG A 73 11.39 3.73 -9.36
C ARG A 73 11.40 3.87 -7.83
N ASP A 74 11.82 5.01 -7.30
CA ASP A 74 11.97 5.25 -5.87
C ASP A 74 10.64 5.34 -5.10
N PHE A 75 9.52 5.59 -5.79
CA PHE A 75 8.16 5.63 -5.21
C PHE A 75 8.08 6.39 -3.88
N GLN A 76 8.66 7.58 -3.88
CA GLN A 76 8.69 8.49 -2.73
C GLN A 76 9.34 7.88 -1.48
N GLY A 77 10.30 6.96 -1.66
CA GLY A 77 11.04 6.32 -0.58
C GLY A 77 10.22 5.41 0.31
N VAL A 78 9.13 4.79 -0.20
CA VAL A 78 8.18 3.99 0.60
C VAL A 78 8.88 2.96 1.49
N HIS A 79 9.92 2.30 0.99
CA HIS A 79 10.66 1.27 1.70
C HIS A 79 11.30 1.84 2.97
N HIS A 80 11.95 3.00 2.86
CA HIS A 80 12.59 3.68 3.98
C HIS A 80 11.56 4.21 4.98
N LYS A 81 10.43 4.74 4.49
CA LYS A 81 9.35 5.26 5.34
C LYS A 81 8.70 4.15 6.17
N ILE A 82 8.42 3.00 5.55
CA ILE A 82 7.87 1.84 6.26
C ILE A 82 8.87 1.38 7.33
N LEU A 83 10.13 1.19 6.97
CA LEU A 83 11.15 0.71 7.92
C LEU A 83 11.31 1.66 9.11
N ALA A 84 11.42 2.97 8.87
CA ALA A 84 11.54 3.96 9.93
C ALA A 84 10.32 4.00 10.87
N ASN A 85 9.11 3.72 10.37
CA ASN A 85 7.92 3.64 11.21
C ASN A 85 7.84 2.32 11.99
N LEU A 86 8.28 1.20 11.41
CA LEU A 86 8.36 -0.09 12.10
C LEU A 86 9.32 -0.02 13.29
N GLU A 87 10.51 0.56 13.09
CA GLU A 87 11.50 0.77 14.17
C GLU A 87 10.89 1.56 15.32
N LYS A 88 10.28 2.73 15.03
CA LYS A 88 9.62 3.56 16.04
C LYS A 88 8.52 2.83 16.82
N ILE A 89 7.65 2.10 16.12
CA ILE A 89 6.53 1.39 16.74
C ILE A 89 7.04 0.26 17.62
N TRP A 90 8.04 -0.50 17.17
CA TRP A 90 8.57 -1.60 17.95
C TRP A 90 9.42 -1.17 19.12
N ASP A 91 10.20 -0.10 18.99
CA ASP A 91 10.93 0.47 20.12
C ASP A 91 9.96 0.94 21.21
N ALA A 92 8.89 1.64 20.82
CA ALA A 92 7.84 2.05 21.76
C ALA A 92 7.13 0.87 22.45
N LYS A 93 6.98 -0.27 21.77
CA LYS A 93 6.41 -1.51 22.36
C LYS A 93 7.40 -2.25 23.27
N ARG A 94 8.71 -2.01 23.13
CA ARG A 94 9.74 -2.64 23.98
C ARG A 94 9.95 -1.89 25.29
N ASP A 95 9.71 -0.58 25.28
CA ASP A 95 9.86 0.30 26.43
C ASP A 95 8.58 0.40 27.30
N SER A 96 7.48 -0.25 26.89
CA SER A 96 6.18 -0.31 27.57
C SER A 96 5.98 -1.61 28.35
#